data_AF-A0A9D5VWG4-F1
#
_entry.id   AF-A0A9D5VWG4-F1
#
_cell.length_a   1.000
_cell.length_b   1.000
_cell.length_c   1.000
_cell.angle_alpha   90.00
_cell.angle_beta   90.00
_cell.angle_gamma   90.00
#
_symmetry.space_group_name_H-M   'P 1'
#
loop_
_entity.id
_entity.type
_entity.pdbx_description
1 polymer ?
#
loop_
_entity_poly.entity_id
_entity_poly.type
_entity_poly.pdbx_seq_one_letter_code
_entity_poly.pdbx_strand_id
1 'polypeptide(L)'
;SIDEIIDASSKNGFNLDRSIIHEVVAENDKQRFEISFDGLSIRASQGHSIPISLNLNPVSPPEFLFHGTATCFLNSIKCKGLLKGNRNHVHLSADEDTAFKVGKRHGTPAALKIEAKRMAYDGYLFYFSKNKVWLTEHVPEKYIIGL
;
A
#
# COMPACT_ATOMS: atom_id res chain seq x y z
N SER A 1 19.58 10.26 4.68
CA SER A 1 20.54 9.14 4.67
C SER A 1 20.61 8.50 6.06
N ILE A 2 21.30 7.37 6.21
CA ILE A 2 21.55 6.79 7.54
C ILE A 2 22.36 7.75 8.42
N ASP A 3 23.37 8.41 7.85
CA ASP A 3 24.21 9.37 8.59
C ASP A 3 23.40 10.59 9.06
N GLU A 4 22.49 11.11 8.23
CA GLU A 4 21.59 12.19 8.63
C GLU A 4 20.67 11.80 9.81
N ILE A 5 20.23 10.54 9.85
CA ILE A 5 19.39 10.04 10.94
C ILE A 5 20.21 9.91 12.23
N ILE A 6 21.44 9.40 12.13
CA ILE A 6 22.37 9.33 13.28
C ILE A 6 22.64 10.73 13.83
N ASP A 7 22.95 11.69 12.96
CA ASP A 7 23.21 13.08 13.33
C ASP A 7 21.98 13.74 13.97
N ALA A 8 20.80 13.51 13.40
CA ALA A 8 19.54 14.03 13.94
C ALA A 8 19.19 13.38 15.28
N SER A 9 19.38 12.07 15.43
CA SER A 9 19.15 11.35 16.68
C SER A 9 20.07 11.87 17.79
N SER A 10 21.36 12.07 17.49
CA SER A 10 22.33 12.60 18.46
C SER A 10 21.95 14.01 18.93
N LYS A 11 21.50 14.88 18.00
CA LYS A 11 20.97 16.22 18.33
C LYS A 11 19.71 16.19 19.20
N ASN A 12 18.94 15.10 19.17
CA ASN A 12 17.73 14.90 19.97
C ASN A 12 17.98 14.05 21.24
N GLY A 13 19.26 13.81 21.60
CA GLY A 13 19.63 13.10 22.83
C GLY A 13 19.56 11.58 22.74
N PHE A 14 19.45 11.02 21.53
CA PHE A 14 19.46 9.58 21.30
C PHE A 14 20.84 9.13 20.77
N ASN A 15 21.43 8.11 21.40
CA ASN A 15 22.62 7.45 20.89
C ASN A 15 22.21 6.37 19.89
N LEU A 16 22.23 6.74 18.62
CA LEU A 16 21.98 5.84 17.51
C LEU A 16 23.28 5.69 16.71
N ASP A 17 23.67 4.45 16.40
CA ASP A 17 24.77 4.16 15.50
C ASP A 17 24.33 3.22 14.38
N ARG A 18 25.22 2.99 13.39
CA ARG A 18 24.90 2.13 12.25
C ARG A 18 24.59 0.70 12.68
N SER A 19 25.26 0.17 13.70
CA SER A 19 25.06 -1.19 14.19
C SER A 19 23.65 -1.38 14.74
N ILE A 20 23.18 -0.43 15.56
CA ILE A 20 21.81 -0.42 16.10
C ILE A 20 20.77 -0.33 14.97
N ILE A 21 21.02 0.50 13.95
CA ILE A 21 20.12 0.61 12.80
C ILE A 21 20.03 -0.72 12.04
N HIS A 22 21.16 -1.39 11.80
CA HIS A 22 21.19 -2.69 11.13
C HIS A 22 20.48 -3.77 11.94
N GLU A 23 20.67 -3.80 13.26
CA GLU A 23 19.99 -4.72 14.18
C GLU A 23 18.47 -4.50 14.17
N VAL A 24 18.01 -3.25 14.30
CA VAL A 24 16.58 -2.90 14.25
C VAL A 24 15.93 -3.26 12.92
N VAL A 25 16.66 -3.21 11.82
CA VAL A 25 16.16 -3.62 10.49
C VAL A 25 16.12 -5.15 10.39
N ALA A 26 17.13 -5.86 10.91
CA ALA A 26 17.24 -7.31 10.85
C ALA A 26 16.23 -8.02 11.77
N GLU A 27 16.02 -7.51 12.98
CA GLU A 27 15.16 -8.13 14.01
C GLU A 27 13.70 -7.64 13.95
N ASN A 28 13.33 -6.90 12.92
CA ASN A 28 11.98 -6.37 12.81
C ASN A 28 10.98 -7.46 12.38
N ASP A 29 10.20 -7.99 13.33
CA ASP A 29 9.12 -8.96 13.10
C ASP A 29 8.18 -8.62 11.94
N LYS A 30 8.03 -7.33 11.61
CA LYS A 30 7.12 -6.85 10.56
C LYS A 30 7.83 -6.22 9.36
N GLN A 31 9.16 -6.36 9.26
CA GLN A 31 9.99 -5.77 8.20
C GLN A 31 9.63 -4.29 7.93
N ARG A 32 9.40 -3.51 9.01
CA ARG A 32 8.89 -2.14 8.89
C ARG A 32 9.90 -1.18 8.29
N PHE A 33 11.17 -1.55 8.21
CA PHE A 33 12.25 -0.75 7.67
C PHE A 33 13.05 -1.54 6.66
N GLU A 34 13.61 -0.86 5.67
CA GLU A 34 14.47 -1.43 4.64
C GLU A 34 15.68 -0.52 4.42
N ILE A 35 16.88 -1.11 4.36
CA ILE A 35 18.12 -0.44 3.99
C ILE A 35 18.36 -0.62 2.48
N SER A 36 18.87 0.43 1.82
CA SER A 36 19.25 0.38 0.40
C SER A 36 20.40 -0.59 0.15
N PHE A 37 20.55 -1.07 -1.09
CA PHE A 37 21.58 -2.04 -1.45
C PHE A 37 23.01 -1.54 -1.17
N ASP A 38 23.25 -0.24 -1.34
CA ASP A 38 24.53 0.41 -1.02
C ASP A 38 24.76 0.63 0.49
N GLY A 39 23.77 0.33 1.34
CA GLY A 39 23.87 0.50 2.79
C GLY A 39 23.85 1.95 3.27
N LEU A 40 23.46 2.91 2.41
CA LEU A 40 23.56 4.35 2.73
C LEU A 40 22.22 4.98 3.17
N SER A 41 21.10 4.37 2.79
CA SER A 41 19.77 4.89 3.02
C SER A 41 18.90 3.88 3.75
N ILE A 42 17.99 4.38 4.59
CA ILE A 42 16.96 3.59 5.25
C ILE A 42 15.60 4.23 4.96
N ARG A 43 14.58 3.40 4.78
CA ARG A 43 13.19 3.84 4.60
C ARG A 43 12.23 3.00 5.43
N ALA A 44 11.07 3.56 5.75
CA ALA A 44 9.95 2.76 6.21
C ALA A 44 9.34 1.97 5.03
N SER A 45 9.00 0.72 5.27
CA SER A 45 8.35 -0.17 4.30
C SER A 45 6.85 0.08 4.20
N GLN A 46 6.25 0.67 5.25
CA GLN A 46 4.80 0.91 5.38
C GLN A 46 4.52 2.11 6.31
N GLY A 47 3.29 2.65 6.26
CA GLY A 47 2.79 3.62 7.25
C GLY A 47 3.01 5.11 6.90
N HIS A 48 3.35 5.43 5.66
CA HIS A 48 3.56 6.81 5.24
C HIS A 48 2.27 7.63 5.24
N SER A 49 2.26 8.74 5.97
CA SER A 49 1.24 9.79 5.94
C SER A 49 1.63 10.98 5.05
N ILE A 50 2.84 10.95 4.49
CA ILE A 50 3.35 11.94 3.52
C ILE A 50 3.35 11.36 2.10
N PRO A 51 3.22 12.20 1.05
CA PRO A 51 3.34 11.75 -0.33
C PRO A 51 4.77 11.25 -0.55
N ILE A 52 4.91 9.95 -0.81
CA ILE A 52 6.18 9.36 -1.21
C ILE A 52 5.99 8.79 -2.59
N SER A 53 6.86 9.18 -3.51
CA SER A 53 7.05 8.50 -4.78
C SER A 53 7.63 7.12 -4.46
N LEU A 54 6.75 6.16 -4.21
CA LEU A 54 7.09 4.75 -4.29
C LEU A 54 7.57 4.58 -5.74
N ASN A 55 8.89 4.50 -5.97
CA ASN A 55 9.50 4.22 -7.27
C ASN A 55 9.11 2.80 -7.73
N LEU A 56 7.81 2.54 -7.85
CA LEU A 56 7.23 1.31 -8.33
C LEU A 56 7.03 1.51 -9.81
N ASN A 57 7.67 0.65 -10.59
CA ASN A 57 7.39 0.58 -12.00
C ASN A 57 5.97 0.01 -12.18
N PRO A 58 5.17 0.56 -13.10
CA PRO A 58 3.87 -0.02 -13.43
C PRO A 58 4.00 -1.49 -13.83
N VAL A 59 3.08 -2.32 -13.37
CA VAL A 59 3.02 -3.76 -13.66
C VAL A 59 1.63 -4.12 -14.16
N SER A 60 1.53 -5.00 -15.16
CA SER A 60 0.24 -5.51 -15.63
C SER A 60 -0.45 -6.31 -14.52
N PRO A 61 -1.69 -5.96 -14.13
CA PRO A 61 -2.45 -6.71 -13.13
C PRO A 61 -2.98 -8.05 -13.69
N PRO A 62 -3.43 -8.95 -12.79
CA PRO A 62 -4.25 -10.10 -13.18
C PRO A 62 -5.61 -9.66 -13.72
N GLU A 63 -6.40 -10.61 -14.23
CA GLU A 63 -7.74 -10.34 -14.75
C GLU A 63 -8.65 -9.64 -13.73
N PHE A 64 -8.63 -10.15 -12.50
CA PHE A 64 -9.43 -9.63 -11.41
C PHE A 64 -8.58 -9.34 -10.18
N LEU A 65 -8.96 -8.28 -9.47
CA LEU A 65 -8.47 -7.95 -8.12
C LEU A 65 -9.67 -7.68 -7.22
N PHE A 66 -9.43 -7.63 -5.91
CA PHE A 66 -10.48 -7.49 -4.91
C PHE A 66 -10.21 -6.32 -3.96
N HIS A 67 -11.26 -5.59 -3.59
CA HIS A 67 -11.18 -4.55 -2.57
C HIS A 67 -12.09 -4.88 -1.40
N GLY A 68 -11.51 -4.87 -0.20
CA GLY A 68 -12.22 -5.05 1.05
C GLY A 68 -12.76 -3.73 1.57
N THR A 69 -14.07 -3.64 1.74
CA THR A 69 -14.75 -2.46 2.29
C THR A 69 -15.86 -2.86 3.28
N ALA A 70 -16.61 -1.89 3.79
CA ALA A 70 -17.81 -2.12 4.58
C ALA A 70 -19.07 -1.78 3.76
N THR A 71 -20.17 -2.50 4.03
CA THR A 71 -21.44 -2.33 3.28
C THR A 71 -21.99 -0.90 3.31
N CYS A 72 -21.72 -0.14 4.38
CA CYS A 72 -22.10 1.26 4.51
C CYS A 72 -21.45 2.19 3.46
N PHE A 73 -20.33 1.78 2.85
CA PHE A 73 -19.63 2.57 1.84
C PHE A 73 -20.08 2.25 0.40
N LEU A 74 -20.88 1.20 0.19
CA LEU A 74 -21.26 0.75 -1.15
C LEU A 74 -21.94 1.84 -1.99
N ASN A 75 -22.88 2.59 -1.40
CA ASN A 75 -23.55 3.69 -2.12
C ASN A 75 -22.56 4.79 -2.54
N SER A 76 -21.60 5.13 -1.67
CA SER A 76 -20.58 6.12 -2.04
C SER A 76 -19.66 5.60 -3.14
N ILE A 77 -19.30 4.31 -3.09
CA ILE A 77 -18.44 3.68 -4.09
C ILE A 77 -19.16 3.59 -5.43
N LYS A 78 -20.47 3.33 -5.44
CA LYS A 78 -21.29 3.35 -6.65
C LYS A 78 -21.29 4.72 -7.34
N CYS A 79 -21.37 5.80 -6.56
CA CYS A 79 -21.41 7.14 -7.14
C CYS A 79 -20.02 7.67 -7.57
N LYS A 80 -18.94 7.28 -6.88
CA LYS A 80 -17.62 7.91 -7.01
C LYS A 80 -16.50 6.97 -7.47
N GLY A 81 -16.77 5.68 -7.56
CA GLY A 81 -15.73 4.65 -7.64
C GLY A 81 -14.97 4.47 -6.31
N LEU A 82 -13.89 3.68 -6.35
CA LEU A 82 -12.97 3.55 -5.21
C LEU A 82 -11.94 4.67 -5.25
N LEU A 83 -11.87 5.41 -4.16
CA LEU A 83 -10.90 6.47 -3.93
C LEU A 83 -9.90 6.04 -2.86
N LYS A 84 -8.67 6.54 -2.96
CA LYS A 84 -7.58 6.25 -2.01
C LYS A 84 -7.80 6.77 -0.59
N GLY A 85 -8.79 7.65 -0.38
CA GLY A 85 -9.02 8.31 0.91
C GLY A 85 -7.76 9.05 1.38
N ASN A 86 -7.33 8.81 2.62
CA ASN A 86 -6.11 9.39 3.20
C ASN A 86 -4.82 8.64 2.81
N ARG A 87 -4.89 7.61 1.96
CA ARG A 87 -3.73 6.84 1.48
C ARG A 87 -3.20 7.44 0.17
N ASN A 88 -1.97 7.07 -0.20
CA ASN A 88 -1.38 7.46 -1.48
C ASN A 88 -2.03 6.74 -2.69
N HIS A 89 -2.57 5.52 -2.50
CA HIS A 89 -3.21 4.71 -3.53
C HIS A 89 -4.36 3.85 -2.97
N VAL A 90 -5.27 3.43 -3.83
CA VAL A 90 -6.25 2.36 -3.55
C VAL A 90 -5.50 1.03 -3.39
N HIS A 91 -5.79 0.31 -2.32
CA HIS A 91 -5.18 -0.99 -2.04
C HIS A 91 -6.13 -2.11 -2.47
N LEU A 92 -5.58 -3.04 -3.25
CA LEU A 92 -6.28 -4.18 -3.82
C LEU A 92 -5.58 -5.49 -3.43
N SER A 93 -6.38 -6.53 -3.26
CA SER A 93 -5.96 -7.90 -2.90
C SER A 93 -6.06 -8.80 -4.12
N ALA A 94 -5.19 -9.81 -4.19
CA ALA A 94 -5.24 -10.82 -5.26
C ALA A 94 -6.40 -11.82 -5.07
N ASP A 95 -6.85 -12.02 -3.83
CA ASP A 95 -7.90 -12.95 -3.45
C ASP A 95 -9.02 -12.29 -2.65
N GLU A 96 -10.22 -12.86 -2.79
CA GLU A 96 -11.45 -12.37 -2.16
C GLU A 96 -11.43 -12.53 -0.63
N ASP A 97 -10.87 -13.63 -0.12
CA ASP A 97 -10.77 -13.90 1.32
C ASP A 97 -9.96 -12.83 2.05
N THR A 98 -8.84 -12.40 1.47
CA THR A 98 -8.02 -11.32 2.00
C THR A 98 -8.78 -10.00 1.99
N ALA A 99 -9.49 -9.68 0.90
CA ALA A 99 -10.33 -8.50 0.84
C ALA A 99 -11.42 -8.53 1.93
N PHE A 100 -12.11 -9.66 2.11
CA PHE A 100 -13.13 -9.81 3.15
C PHE A 100 -12.56 -9.63 4.56
N LYS A 101 -11.40 -10.21 4.86
CA LYS A 101 -10.69 -10.04 6.14
C LYS A 101 -10.29 -8.58 6.40
N VAL A 102 -9.90 -7.84 5.36
CA VAL A 102 -9.60 -6.41 5.47
C VAL A 102 -10.87 -5.61 5.75
N GLY A 103 -11.97 -5.89 5.05
CA GLY A 103 -13.25 -5.22 5.22
C GLY A 103 -13.84 -5.36 6.63
N LYS A 104 -13.61 -6.50 7.30
CA LYS A 104 -14.12 -6.77 8.67
C LYS A 104 -13.71 -5.71 9.71
N ARG A 105 -12.61 -4.99 9.47
CA ARG A 105 -12.12 -3.93 10.38
C ARG A 105 -13.02 -2.69 10.40
N HIS A 106 -13.92 -2.56 9.43
CA HIS A 106 -14.71 -1.35 9.20
C HIS A 106 -16.21 -1.55 9.40
N GLY A 107 -16.65 -2.74 9.85
CA GLY A 107 -18.07 -3.09 10.06
C GLY A 107 -18.44 -4.38 9.34
N THR A 108 -19.67 -4.44 8.80
CA THR A 108 -20.12 -5.56 7.97
C THR A 108 -19.31 -5.58 6.68
N PRO A 109 -18.45 -6.59 6.47
CA PRO A 109 -17.53 -6.63 5.33
C PRO A 109 -18.25 -6.83 4.00
N ALA A 110 -17.73 -6.21 2.95
CA ALA A 110 -18.03 -6.49 1.56
C ALA A 110 -16.72 -6.62 0.77
N ALA A 111 -16.67 -7.59 -0.14
CA ALA A 111 -15.56 -7.74 -1.08
C ALA A 111 -16.03 -7.33 -2.47
N LEU A 112 -15.37 -6.34 -3.06
CA LEU A 112 -15.68 -5.82 -4.38
C LEU A 112 -14.71 -6.40 -5.40
N LYS A 113 -15.24 -7.01 -6.46
CA LYS A 113 -14.44 -7.57 -7.54
C LYS A 113 -14.20 -6.52 -8.63
N ILE A 114 -12.96 -6.41 -9.11
CA ILE A 114 -12.52 -5.35 -10.02
C ILE A 114 -11.96 -5.96 -11.29
N GLU A 115 -12.40 -5.50 -12.47
CA GLU A 115 -11.87 -5.85 -13.79
C GLU A 115 -10.49 -5.20 -14.04
N ALA A 116 -9.49 -5.59 -13.25
CA ALA A 116 -8.19 -4.93 -13.21
C ALA A 116 -7.45 -4.97 -14.56
N LYS A 117 -7.49 -6.10 -15.28
CA LYS A 117 -6.85 -6.21 -16.59
C LYS A 117 -7.49 -5.29 -17.64
N ARG A 118 -8.82 -5.22 -17.67
CA ARG A 118 -9.56 -4.30 -18.55
C ARG A 118 -9.23 -2.85 -18.23
N MET A 119 -9.22 -2.51 -16.95
CA MET A 119 -8.84 -1.17 -16.49
C MET A 119 -7.40 -0.82 -16.90
N ALA A 120 -6.46 -1.77 -16.82
CA ALA A 120 -5.10 -1.55 -17.30
C ALA A 120 -5.01 -1.33 -18.82
N TYR A 121 -5.79 -2.08 -19.62
CA TYR A 121 -5.89 -1.85 -21.07
C TYR A 121 -6.42 -0.45 -21.41
N ASP A 122 -7.33 0.07 -20.58
CA ASP A 122 -7.89 1.42 -20.74
C ASP A 122 -6.94 2.53 -20.25
N GLY A 123 -5.69 2.20 -19.89
CA GLY A 123 -4.62 3.16 -19.59
C GLY A 123 -4.38 3.44 -18.11
N TYR A 124 -5.05 2.74 -17.20
CA TYR A 124 -4.83 2.91 -15.77
C TYR A 124 -3.59 2.16 -15.30
N LEU A 125 -2.78 2.82 -14.48
CA LEU A 125 -1.56 2.24 -13.95
C LEU A 125 -1.84 1.41 -12.69
N PHE A 126 -1.21 0.25 -12.64
CA PHE A 126 -1.18 -0.62 -11.48
C PHE A 126 0.26 -0.83 -11.03
N TYR A 127 0.42 -0.98 -9.72
CA TYR A 127 1.71 -1.22 -9.10
C TYR A 127 1.59 -2.41 -8.17
N PHE A 128 2.64 -3.22 -8.11
CA PHE A 128 2.72 -4.32 -7.16
C PHE A 128 3.77 -4.00 -6.11
N SER A 129 3.33 -3.86 -4.86
CA SER A 129 4.24 -3.58 -3.75
C SER A 129 5.02 -4.83 -3.34
N LYS A 130 6.19 -4.63 -2.71
CA LYS A 130 6.98 -5.73 -2.10
C LYS A 130 6.17 -6.56 -1.10
N ASN A 131 5.15 -5.96 -0.48
CA ASN A 131 4.27 -6.61 0.50
C ASN A 131 3.12 -7.41 -0.15
N LYS A 132 3.20 -7.71 -1.44
CA LYS A 132 2.19 -8.47 -2.21
C LYS A 132 0.81 -7.79 -2.27
N VAL A 133 0.76 -6.46 -2.14
CA VAL A 133 -0.46 -5.65 -2.29
C VAL A 133 -0.44 -4.92 -3.62
N TRP A 134 -1.57 -4.96 -4.32
CA TRP A 134 -1.78 -4.21 -5.56
C TRP A 134 -2.24 -2.79 -5.27
N LEU A 135 -1.72 -1.83 -6.02
CA LEU A 135 -1.96 -0.41 -5.84
C LEU A 135 -2.40 0.22 -7.15
N THR A 136 -3.38 1.12 -7.10
CA THR A 136 -3.78 1.97 -8.22
C THR A 136 -4.28 3.32 -7.71
N GLU A 137 -4.35 4.33 -8.57
CA GLU A 137 -4.69 5.69 -8.16
C GLU A 137 -6.16 5.82 -7.70
N HIS A 138 -7.08 5.30 -8.51
CA HIS A 138 -8.51 5.19 -8.21
C HIS A 138 -9.11 4.09 -9.10
N VAL A 139 -10.29 3.56 -8.72
CA VAL A 139 -11.02 2.58 -9.53
C VAL A 139 -12.38 3.17 -9.92
N PRO A 140 -12.59 3.54 -11.19
CA PRO A 140 -13.92 3.95 -11.67
C PRO A 140 -14.97 2.86 -11.44
N GLU A 141 -16.21 3.26 -11.17
CA GLU A 141 -17.30 2.32 -10.88
C GLU A 141 -17.54 1.31 -12.01
N LYS A 142 -17.39 1.70 -13.28
CA LYS A 142 -17.57 0.81 -14.44
C LYS A 142 -16.71 -0.46 -14.45
N TYR A 143 -15.65 -0.52 -13.64
CA TYR A 143 -14.80 -1.71 -13.51
C TYR A 143 -15.09 -2.53 -12.25
N ILE A 144 -16.05 -2.12 -11.43
CA ILE A 144 -16.43 -2.80 -10.20
C ILE A 144 -17.63 -3.68 -10.49
N ILE A 145 -17.47 -4.99 -10.33
CA ILE A 145 -18.50 -5.97 -10.64
C ILE A 145 -19.47 -6.08 -9.46
N GLY A 146 -20.78 -6.04 -9.78
CA GLY A 146 -21.85 -6.34 -8.83
C GLY A 146 -22.24 -5.19 -7.91
N LEU A 147 -21.99 -3.94 -8.31
CA LEU A 147 -22.30 -2.72 -7.56
C LEU A 147 -23.45 -1.92 -8.16
#